data_AF-A0A5V6PUJ2-F1
#
_entry.id   AF-A0A5V6PUJ2-F1
#
_cell.length_a   1.000
_cell.length_b   1.000
_cell.length_c   1.000
_cell.angle_alpha   90.00
_cell.angle_beta   90.00
_cell.angle_gamma   90.00
#
_symmetry.space_group_name_H-M   'P 1'
#
loop_
_entity.id
_entity.type
_entity.pdbx_description
1 polymer ?
#
loop_
_entity_poly.entity_id
_entity_poly.type
_entity_poly.pdbx_seq_one_letter_code
_entity_poly.pdbx_strand_id
1 'polypeptide(L)'
;MNPTECLNAVMRKYPDAGKQIYRHRMERGTYRPRWPSWCFLPSTAWMDITGTAPGQIQRAVDTVQLAALGTWRYSQGIYRPDPDFARALSECDISGALPADVFQRLPEWCIYVETPEMTWCGDRVSGFWAHLDYRADDSQYGELNLLFNCENLGYEMSTALSLGPWSIRDGYRKTAERGAEKLRKTQPQLAIEILRHATETIDERMAELAPAISILLYICSDEPEIADDKSPGETPSQPMEKKTKKGVRIFPASAPRIWTLGGGVGDMLREAYTLGPTGKTKRPHLRRGHWHGYWRGQRDGERQFSYKWLPPVFINGRSWMKE
;
A
#
# COMPACT_ATOMS: atom_id res chain seq x y z
N MET A 1 -15.09 0.87 -11.62
CA MET A 1 -15.13 2.33 -11.89
C MET A 1 -13.71 2.86 -11.96
N ASN A 2 -13.47 3.95 -12.69
CA ASN A 2 -12.15 4.58 -12.62
C ASN A 2 -11.93 5.21 -11.22
N PRO A 3 -10.69 5.34 -10.72
CA PRO A 3 -10.47 5.76 -9.33
C PRO A 3 -10.96 7.19 -9.05
N THR A 4 -10.96 8.07 -10.05
CA THR A 4 -11.47 9.45 -9.95
C THR A 4 -12.99 9.49 -9.79
N GLU A 5 -13.72 8.61 -10.47
CA GLU A 5 -15.17 8.43 -10.29
C GLU A 5 -15.49 7.98 -8.86
N CYS A 6 -14.73 7.03 -8.32
CA CYS A 6 -14.87 6.58 -6.93
C CYS A 6 -14.65 7.75 -5.95
N LEU A 7 -13.58 8.54 -6.15
CA LEU A 7 -13.32 9.74 -5.36
C LEU A 7 -14.50 10.72 -5.43
N ASN A 8 -14.98 11.01 -6.64
CA ASN A 8 -16.09 11.94 -6.84
C ASN A 8 -17.38 11.45 -6.17
N ALA A 9 -17.68 10.15 -6.23
CA ALA A 9 -18.85 9.55 -5.60
C ALA A 9 -18.80 9.70 -4.07
N VAL A 10 -17.66 9.39 -3.44
CA VAL A 10 -17.49 9.53 -1.99
C VAL A 10 -17.54 10.99 -1.55
N MET A 11 -16.91 11.90 -2.30
CA MET A 11 -16.96 13.33 -1.97
C MET A 11 -18.35 13.95 -2.16
N ARG A 12 -19.18 13.42 -3.07
CA ARG A 12 -20.61 13.83 -3.17
C ARG A 12 -21.43 13.33 -1.98
N LYS A 13 -21.13 12.13 -1.47
CA LYS A 13 -21.78 11.57 -0.27
C LYS A 13 -21.43 12.37 0.99
N TYR A 14 -20.22 12.93 1.06
CA TYR A 14 -19.74 13.77 2.16
C TYR A 14 -19.31 15.17 1.68
N PRO A 15 -20.25 16.05 1.32
CA PRO A 15 -19.95 17.35 0.70
C PRO A 15 -19.09 18.27 1.58
N ASP A 16 -19.21 18.15 2.90
CA ASP A 16 -18.43 18.92 3.87
C ASP A 16 -17.08 18.29 4.25
N ALA A 17 -16.75 17.09 3.74
CA ALA A 17 -15.55 16.35 4.14
C ALA A 17 -14.28 17.19 3.98
N GLY A 18 -14.14 17.96 2.90
CA GLY A 18 -12.97 18.82 2.69
C GLY A 18 -12.75 19.85 3.81
N LYS A 19 -13.83 20.46 4.32
CA LYS A 19 -13.77 21.41 5.44
C LYS A 19 -13.42 20.71 6.75
N GLN A 20 -14.00 19.54 6.98
CA GLN A 20 -13.78 18.77 8.21
C GLN A 20 -12.38 18.15 8.27
N ILE A 21 -11.87 17.61 7.16
CA ILE A 21 -10.48 17.13 7.01
C ILE A 21 -9.50 18.25 7.37
N TYR A 22 -9.72 19.44 6.80
CA TYR A 22 -8.86 20.59 7.09
C TYR A 22 -8.90 20.96 8.59
N ARG A 23 -10.09 21.04 9.18
CA ARG A 23 -10.25 21.28 10.62
C ARG A 23 -9.46 20.27 11.45
N HIS A 24 -9.67 18.97 11.21
CA HIS A 24 -8.98 17.94 11.98
C HIS A 24 -7.47 17.97 11.81
N ARG A 25 -6.94 18.30 10.63
CA ARG A 25 -5.50 18.51 10.45
C ARG A 25 -4.95 19.68 11.26
N MET A 26 -5.70 20.77 11.41
CA MET A 26 -5.29 21.91 12.25
C MET A 26 -5.35 21.60 13.75
N GLU A 27 -6.18 20.62 14.15
CA GLU A 27 -6.30 20.15 15.54
C GLU A 27 -5.15 19.20 15.96
N ARG A 28 -4.27 18.79 15.03
CA ARG A 28 -3.16 17.86 15.29
C ARG A 28 -2.22 18.39 16.38
N GLY A 29 -2.14 17.68 17.50
CA GLY A 29 -1.26 18.04 18.62
C GLY A 29 -1.73 19.26 19.43
N THR A 30 -2.96 19.73 19.21
CA THR A 30 -3.60 20.81 19.98
C THR A 30 -4.87 20.28 20.64
N TYR A 31 -5.96 20.15 19.88
CA TYR A 31 -7.23 19.59 20.34
C TYR A 31 -7.31 18.07 20.18
N ARG A 32 -6.45 17.50 19.32
CA ARG A 32 -6.29 16.05 19.14
C ARG A 32 -4.89 15.59 19.54
N PRO A 33 -4.74 14.32 19.96
CA PRO A 33 -3.42 13.72 20.11
C PRO A 33 -2.56 13.95 18.88
N ARG A 34 -1.26 14.16 19.08
CA ARG A 34 -0.32 14.27 17.97
C ARG A 34 -0.14 12.90 17.32
N TRP A 35 -0.28 12.81 16.00
CA TRP A 35 0.08 11.62 15.22
C TRP A 35 1.35 11.87 14.38
N PRO A 36 2.02 10.84 13.85
CA PRO A 36 3.19 10.95 12.98
C PRO A 36 2.89 11.58 11.61
N SER A 37 3.91 12.14 10.93
CA SER A 37 3.74 12.81 9.63
C SER A 37 3.37 11.87 8.48
N TRP A 38 3.73 10.60 8.57
CA TRP A 38 3.36 9.57 7.59
C TRP A 38 1.86 9.23 7.62
N CYS A 39 1.13 9.56 8.69
CA CYS A 39 -0.31 9.43 8.75
C CYS A 39 -0.96 10.76 8.36
N PHE A 40 -1.77 10.76 7.30
CA PHE A 40 -2.47 11.97 6.87
C PHE A 40 -3.49 12.44 7.91
N LEU A 41 -4.34 11.52 8.35
CA LEU A 41 -5.35 11.72 9.37
C LEU A 41 -5.70 10.36 10.00
N PRO A 42 -5.76 10.24 11.34
CA PRO A 42 -6.05 8.97 12.00
C PRO A 42 -7.52 8.55 11.85
N SER A 43 -7.78 7.25 11.91
CA SER A 43 -9.12 6.63 11.78
C SER A 43 -10.18 7.25 12.68
N THR A 44 -9.82 7.70 13.89
CA THR A 44 -10.76 8.37 14.80
C THR A 44 -11.31 9.67 14.23
N ALA A 45 -10.50 10.46 13.53
CA ALA A 45 -10.97 11.68 12.88
C ALA A 45 -11.82 11.36 11.63
N TRP A 46 -11.53 10.27 10.91
CA TRP A 46 -12.41 9.81 9.83
C TRP A 46 -13.78 9.35 10.35
N MET A 47 -13.80 8.64 11.48
CA MET A 47 -15.05 8.24 12.15
C MET A 47 -15.88 9.44 12.58
N ASP A 48 -15.24 10.52 13.06
CA ASP A 48 -15.95 11.76 13.41
C ASP A 48 -16.60 12.42 12.19
N ILE A 49 -15.92 12.41 11.03
CA ILE A 49 -16.47 12.98 9.78
C ILE A 49 -17.66 12.16 9.28
N THR A 50 -17.58 10.83 9.36
CA THR A 50 -18.65 9.94 8.90
C THR A 50 -19.75 9.73 9.95
N GLY A 51 -19.54 10.17 11.19
CA GLY A 51 -20.44 9.95 12.32
C GLY A 51 -20.54 8.47 12.72
N THR A 52 -19.44 7.72 12.60
CA THR A 52 -19.44 6.26 12.83
C THR A 52 -19.38 5.92 14.30
N ALA A 53 -20.39 5.19 14.79
CA ALA A 53 -20.42 4.62 16.12
C ALA A 53 -20.07 3.10 16.11
N PRO A 54 -19.64 2.52 17.24
CA PRO A 54 -19.38 1.09 17.35
C PRO A 54 -20.57 0.22 16.90
N GLY A 55 -20.30 -0.84 16.14
CA GLY A 55 -21.33 -1.77 15.64
C GLY A 55 -22.10 -1.32 14.40
N GLN A 56 -21.87 -0.10 13.89
CA GLN A 56 -22.48 0.39 12.65
C GLN A 56 -21.66 -0.03 11.42
N ILE A 57 -21.85 -1.27 10.96
CA ILE A 57 -21.05 -1.87 9.88
C ILE A 57 -21.03 -1.00 8.61
N GLN A 58 -22.19 -0.55 8.11
CA GLN A 58 -22.24 0.27 6.90
C GLN A 58 -21.48 1.60 7.06
N ARG A 59 -21.55 2.22 8.24
CA ARG A 59 -20.81 3.46 8.54
C ARG A 59 -19.30 3.20 8.66
N ALA A 60 -18.92 2.00 9.13
CA ALA A 60 -17.52 1.58 9.12
C ALA A 60 -16.99 1.45 7.69
N VAL A 61 -17.77 0.86 6.76
CA VAL A 61 -17.38 0.81 5.33
C VAL A 61 -17.22 2.21 4.76
N ASP A 62 -18.18 3.09 5.00
CA ASP A 62 -18.10 4.49 4.56
C ASP A 62 -16.86 5.21 5.12
N THR A 63 -16.45 4.89 6.35
CA THR A 63 -15.25 5.44 6.97
C THR A 63 -13.99 4.97 6.26
N VAL A 64 -13.89 3.69 5.92
CA VAL A 64 -12.75 3.16 5.18
C VAL A 64 -12.68 3.79 3.78
N GLN A 65 -13.81 3.88 3.08
CA GLN A 65 -13.90 4.54 1.77
C GLN A 65 -13.46 6.00 1.84
N LEU A 66 -13.98 6.76 2.80
CA LEU A 66 -13.63 8.17 2.97
C LEU A 66 -12.18 8.36 3.43
N ALA A 67 -11.64 7.48 4.27
CA ALA A 67 -10.25 7.55 4.71
C ALA A 67 -9.28 7.37 3.54
N ALA A 68 -9.50 6.34 2.71
CA ALA A 68 -8.65 6.08 1.55
C ALA A 68 -8.78 7.18 0.49
N LEU A 69 -10.01 7.46 0.01
CA LEU A 69 -10.25 8.40 -1.09
C LEU A 69 -10.05 9.86 -0.66
N GLY A 70 -10.48 10.21 0.56
CA GLY A 70 -10.26 11.53 1.13
C GLY A 70 -8.78 11.86 1.34
N THR A 71 -7.95 10.86 1.62
CA THR A 71 -6.48 11.00 1.64
C THR A 71 -5.91 11.06 0.22
N TRP A 72 -6.33 10.17 -0.68
CA TRP A 72 -5.84 10.08 -2.06
C TRP A 72 -6.10 11.35 -2.87
N ARG A 73 -7.18 12.09 -2.55
CA ARG A 73 -7.56 13.36 -3.17
C ARG A 73 -6.43 14.38 -3.32
N TYR A 74 -5.43 14.35 -2.43
CA TYR A 74 -4.37 15.36 -2.38
C TYR A 74 -3.23 15.11 -3.36
N SER A 75 -2.98 13.86 -3.76
CA SER A 75 -1.97 13.49 -4.75
C SER A 75 -2.59 12.98 -6.04
N GLN A 76 -3.64 12.16 -5.93
CA GLN A 76 -4.23 11.38 -7.02
C GLN A 76 -3.19 10.56 -7.82
N GLY A 77 -2.14 10.09 -7.14
CA GLY A 77 -1.10 9.25 -7.73
C GLY A 77 -1.65 7.86 -8.07
N ILE A 78 -1.53 7.48 -9.34
CA ILE A 78 -1.87 6.18 -9.91
C ILE A 78 -0.56 5.49 -10.30
N TYR A 79 -0.26 4.37 -9.68
CA TYR A 79 0.95 3.61 -9.87
C TYR A 79 0.63 2.42 -10.75
N ARG A 80 1.29 2.35 -11.90
CA ARG A 80 1.09 1.34 -12.94
C ARG A 80 2.35 0.50 -13.06
N PRO A 81 2.38 -0.70 -12.44
CA PRO A 81 3.41 -1.69 -12.69
C PRO A 81 3.51 -2.05 -14.17
N ASP A 82 4.73 -2.13 -14.70
CA ASP A 82 4.95 -2.88 -15.93
C ASP A 82 4.47 -4.34 -15.73
N PRO A 83 3.75 -4.95 -16.69
CA PRO A 83 3.17 -6.29 -16.51
C PRO A 83 4.20 -7.39 -16.25
N ASP A 84 5.36 -7.33 -16.89
CA ASP A 84 6.41 -8.33 -16.73
C ASP A 84 7.13 -8.16 -15.40
N PHE A 85 7.32 -6.90 -14.99
CA PHE A 85 7.81 -6.56 -13.66
C PHE A 85 6.86 -7.01 -12.55
N ALA A 86 5.56 -6.75 -12.68
CA ALA A 86 4.54 -7.16 -11.72
C ALA A 86 4.48 -8.68 -11.55
N ARG A 87 4.57 -9.42 -12.67
CA ARG A 87 4.62 -10.89 -12.65
C ARG A 87 5.84 -11.38 -11.87
N ALA A 88 7.02 -10.84 -12.17
CA ALA A 88 8.25 -11.19 -11.45
C ALA A 88 8.18 -10.91 -9.94
N LEU A 89 7.53 -9.82 -9.53
CA LEU A 89 7.29 -9.51 -8.11
C LEU A 89 6.33 -10.51 -7.44
N SER A 90 5.30 -10.96 -8.16
CA SER A 90 4.31 -11.91 -7.63
C SER A 90 4.85 -13.32 -7.39
N GLU A 91 5.90 -13.72 -8.12
CA GLU A 91 6.56 -15.03 -7.97
C GLU A 91 7.47 -15.14 -6.74
N CYS A 92 7.60 -14.07 -5.97
CA CYS A 92 8.58 -13.99 -4.90
C CYS A 92 7.93 -14.10 -3.52
N ASP A 93 8.47 -15.01 -2.73
CA ASP A 93 7.96 -15.29 -1.39
C ASP A 93 8.32 -14.14 -0.44
N ILE A 94 7.28 -13.48 0.07
CA ILE A 94 7.41 -12.56 1.19
C ILE A 94 7.43 -13.41 2.47
N SER A 95 8.63 -13.84 2.86
CA SER A 95 8.82 -14.65 4.07
C SER A 95 9.49 -13.84 5.17
N GLY A 96 9.09 -14.13 6.42
CA GLY A 96 9.68 -13.55 7.62
C GLY A 96 9.08 -12.22 8.08
N ALA A 97 9.68 -11.65 9.12
CA ALA A 97 9.36 -10.31 9.59
C ALA A 97 9.98 -9.27 8.64
N LEU A 98 9.14 -8.41 8.08
CA LEU A 98 9.60 -7.26 7.30
C LEU A 98 10.02 -6.14 8.25
N PRO A 99 10.88 -5.20 7.82
CA PRO A 99 11.10 -3.97 8.57
C PRO A 99 9.76 -3.29 8.78
N ALA A 100 9.37 -3.16 10.05
CA ALA A 100 8.02 -2.73 10.43
C ALA A 100 7.68 -1.32 9.94
N ASP A 101 8.70 -0.50 9.69
CA ASP A 101 8.63 0.89 9.24
C ASP A 101 8.72 1.06 7.72
N VAL A 102 8.95 -0.02 6.94
CA VAL A 102 9.14 0.08 5.48
C VAL A 102 7.99 0.85 4.81
N PHE A 103 6.74 0.54 5.16
CA PHE A 103 5.57 1.19 4.56
C PHE A 103 5.39 2.65 4.98
N GLN A 104 6.06 3.12 6.04
CA GLN A 104 6.06 4.55 6.41
C GLN A 104 6.80 5.41 5.39
N ARG A 105 7.54 4.79 4.47
CA ARG A 105 8.21 5.42 3.34
C ARG A 105 7.34 5.52 2.09
N LEU A 106 6.04 5.23 2.18
CA LEU A 106 5.11 5.51 1.09
C LEU A 106 5.31 6.95 0.60
N PRO A 107 5.51 7.16 -0.72
CA PRO A 107 5.90 8.46 -1.26
C PRO A 107 4.78 9.50 -1.14
N GLU A 108 3.53 9.04 -1.10
CA GLU A 108 2.32 9.84 -0.91
C GLU A 108 1.48 9.22 0.20
N TRP A 109 0.69 10.01 0.92
CA TRP A 109 -0.09 9.49 2.06
C TRP A 109 -1.12 8.42 1.69
N CYS A 110 -1.61 8.45 0.46
CA CYS A 110 -2.42 7.41 -0.13
C CYS A 110 -2.11 7.34 -1.62
N ILE A 111 -1.98 6.12 -2.14
CA ILE A 111 -1.70 5.84 -3.54
C ILE A 111 -2.76 4.89 -4.11
N TYR A 112 -3.00 4.93 -5.41
CA TYR A 112 -3.77 3.90 -6.11
C TYR A 112 -2.82 3.07 -6.96
N VAL A 113 -2.84 1.74 -6.82
CA VAL A 113 -2.00 0.82 -7.60
C VAL A 113 -2.90 0.01 -8.53
N GLU A 114 -2.60 0.00 -9.82
CA GLU A 114 -3.31 -0.83 -10.80
C GLU A 114 -2.82 -2.28 -10.74
N THR A 115 -3.75 -3.25 -10.70
CA THR A 115 -3.44 -4.67 -10.56
C THR A 115 -4.46 -5.60 -11.24
N PRO A 116 -4.72 -5.47 -12.55
CA PRO A 116 -5.83 -6.16 -13.22
C PRO A 116 -5.80 -7.70 -13.13
N GLU A 117 -4.65 -8.30 -12.88
CA GLU A 117 -4.48 -9.76 -12.73
C GLU A 117 -4.74 -10.26 -11.29
N MET A 118 -4.97 -9.35 -10.34
CA MET A 118 -5.21 -9.70 -8.93
C MET A 118 -6.69 -9.99 -8.67
N THR A 119 -6.94 -10.94 -7.78
CA THR A 119 -8.26 -11.20 -7.22
C THR A 119 -8.29 -10.91 -5.73
N TRP A 120 -9.45 -10.51 -5.22
CA TRP A 120 -9.71 -10.34 -3.81
C TRP A 120 -11.10 -10.85 -3.46
N CYS A 121 -11.17 -11.82 -2.54
CA CYS A 121 -12.41 -12.49 -2.15
C CYS A 121 -13.19 -13.07 -3.36
N GLY A 122 -12.45 -13.61 -4.33
CA GLY A 122 -13.03 -14.19 -5.55
C GLY A 122 -13.48 -13.18 -6.61
N ASP A 123 -13.36 -11.86 -6.37
CA ASP A 123 -13.65 -10.84 -7.37
C ASP A 123 -12.36 -10.30 -8.00
N ARG A 124 -12.41 -9.89 -9.27
CA ARG A 124 -11.26 -9.28 -9.94
C ARG A 124 -11.04 -7.86 -9.44
N VAL A 125 -9.79 -7.45 -9.31
CA VAL A 125 -9.41 -6.16 -8.76
C VAL A 125 -8.79 -5.31 -9.86
N SER A 126 -9.42 -4.20 -10.24
CA SER A 126 -8.82 -3.24 -11.18
C SER A 126 -7.60 -2.53 -10.58
N GLY A 127 -7.58 -2.39 -9.26
CA GLY A 127 -6.51 -1.81 -8.48
C GLY A 127 -6.94 -1.60 -7.02
N PHE A 128 -6.06 -1.04 -6.20
CA PHE A 128 -6.36 -0.78 -4.80
C PHE A 128 -5.77 0.55 -4.33
N TRP A 129 -6.42 1.18 -3.35
CA TRP A 129 -5.83 2.28 -2.60
C TRP A 129 -5.07 1.74 -1.40
N ALA A 130 -3.87 2.27 -1.17
CA ALA A 130 -3.06 1.96 0.01
C ALA A 130 -2.72 3.23 0.79
N HIS A 131 -2.98 3.21 2.09
CA HIS A 131 -2.61 4.30 3.00
C HIS A 131 -2.27 3.77 4.40
N LEU A 132 -1.61 4.62 5.19
CA LEU A 132 -1.33 4.30 6.59
C LEU A 132 -2.33 4.94 7.55
N ASP A 133 -2.67 4.22 8.61
CA ASP A 133 -3.38 4.73 9.77
C ASP A 133 -2.49 4.73 11.01
N TYR A 134 -2.62 5.75 11.85
CA TYR A 134 -1.95 5.81 13.14
C TYR A 134 -2.93 5.56 14.27
N ARG A 135 -2.58 4.59 15.12
CA ARG A 135 -3.34 4.23 16.31
C ARG A 135 -2.41 4.32 17.52
N ALA A 136 -2.64 5.32 18.37
CA ALA A 136 -1.77 5.61 19.52
C ALA A 136 -1.64 4.41 20.47
N ASP A 137 -2.69 3.61 20.59
CA ASP A 137 -2.82 2.57 21.63
C ASP A 137 -2.26 1.20 21.17
N ASP A 138 -1.80 1.07 19.92
CA ASP A 138 -1.59 -0.23 19.28
C ASP A 138 -0.13 -0.46 18.89
N SER A 139 0.41 0.41 18.04
CA SER A 139 1.75 0.25 17.49
C SER A 139 2.27 1.60 17.03
N GLN A 140 3.53 1.90 17.36
CA GLN A 140 4.22 3.06 16.79
C GLN A 140 4.40 2.95 15.27
N TYR A 141 4.25 1.74 14.71
CA TYR A 141 4.42 1.49 13.29
C TYR A 141 3.16 1.80 12.46
N GLY A 142 1.98 1.79 13.10
CA GLY A 142 0.70 2.04 12.46
C GLY A 142 0.08 0.80 11.79
N GLU A 143 -0.84 1.05 10.87
CA GLU A 143 -1.52 0.03 10.09
C GLU A 143 -1.49 0.36 8.60
N LEU A 144 -1.21 -0.65 7.77
CA LEU A 144 -1.41 -0.56 6.33
C LEU A 144 -2.85 -0.91 5.99
N ASN A 145 -3.57 0.03 5.39
CA ASN A 145 -4.96 -0.14 4.97
C ASN A 145 -5.01 -0.24 3.44
N LEU A 146 -5.73 -1.26 2.96
CA LEU A 146 -5.96 -1.51 1.53
C LEU A 146 -7.47 -1.45 1.26
N LEU A 147 -7.89 -0.60 0.33
CA LEU A 147 -9.25 -0.55 -0.20
C LEU A 147 -9.21 -1.05 -1.65
N PHE A 148 -9.92 -2.12 -1.96
CA PHE A 148 -9.89 -2.75 -3.28
C PHE A 148 -10.96 -2.16 -4.19
N ASN A 149 -10.60 -1.86 -5.43
CA ASN A 149 -11.53 -1.48 -6.50
C ASN A 149 -11.86 -2.73 -7.32
N CYS A 150 -12.86 -3.47 -6.86
CA CYS A 150 -13.27 -4.72 -7.47
C CYS A 150 -14.24 -4.49 -8.65
N GLU A 151 -14.26 -5.40 -9.62
CA GLU A 151 -15.10 -5.30 -10.81
C GLU A 151 -16.61 -5.39 -10.48
N ASN A 152 -17.00 -6.33 -9.62
CA ASN A 152 -18.41 -6.57 -9.29
C ASN A 152 -18.80 -5.94 -7.94
N LEU A 153 -17.93 -6.04 -6.94
CA LEU A 153 -18.16 -5.53 -5.59
C LEU A 153 -17.83 -4.03 -5.45
N GLY A 154 -17.26 -3.40 -6.48
CA GLY A 154 -16.83 -2.00 -6.42
C GLY A 154 -15.78 -1.78 -5.32
N TYR A 155 -15.87 -0.64 -4.63
CA TYR A 155 -14.94 -0.26 -3.56
C TYR A 155 -15.52 -0.49 -2.15
N GLU A 156 -16.24 -1.60 -1.96
CA GLU A 156 -16.79 -2.02 -0.66
C GLU A 156 -15.83 -2.93 0.13
N MET A 157 -14.86 -3.55 -0.56
CA MET A 157 -13.94 -4.52 0.02
C MET A 157 -12.63 -3.88 0.49
N SER A 158 -12.20 -4.21 1.71
CA SER A 158 -10.95 -3.70 2.28
C SER A 158 -10.27 -4.71 3.19
N THR A 159 -9.00 -4.44 3.51
CA THR A 159 -8.28 -5.11 4.60
C THR A 159 -7.32 -4.16 5.28
N ALA A 160 -6.96 -4.47 6.52
CA ALA A 160 -5.95 -3.73 7.27
C ALA A 160 -4.92 -4.69 7.87
N LEU A 161 -3.67 -4.26 7.89
CA LEU A 161 -2.53 -5.04 8.37
C LEU A 161 -1.83 -4.24 9.47
N SER A 162 -1.88 -4.77 10.69
CA SER A 162 -1.12 -4.20 11.80
C SER A 162 0.38 -4.32 11.52
N LEU A 163 1.11 -3.21 11.55
CA LEU A 163 2.55 -3.17 11.30
C LEU A 163 3.32 -3.27 12.62
N GLY A 164 4.41 -4.03 12.62
CA GLY A 164 5.25 -4.25 13.79
C GLY A 164 6.35 -5.27 13.53
N PRO A 165 7.13 -5.63 14.56
CA PRO A 165 8.23 -6.60 14.47
C PRO A 165 7.70 -8.04 14.36
N TRP A 166 6.80 -8.28 13.40
CA TRP A 166 6.14 -9.54 13.12
C TRP A 166 5.90 -9.68 11.61
N SER A 167 5.48 -10.87 11.19
CA SER A 167 5.19 -11.14 9.78
C SER A 167 3.90 -10.45 9.32
N ILE A 168 3.72 -10.23 8.01
CA ILE A 168 2.45 -9.74 7.44
C ILE A 168 1.27 -10.63 7.85
N ARG A 169 1.50 -11.95 7.89
CA ARG A 169 0.52 -12.94 8.35
C ARG A 169 0.06 -12.67 9.79
N ASP A 170 0.99 -12.40 10.70
CA ASP A 170 0.65 -12.07 12.08
C ASP A 170 -0.01 -10.69 12.19
N GLY A 171 0.41 -9.73 11.36
CA GLY A 171 -0.24 -8.41 11.25
C GLY A 171 -1.70 -8.51 10.84
N TYR A 172 -2.03 -9.38 9.88
CA TYR A 172 -3.40 -9.70 9.47
C TYR A 172 -4.21 -10.28 10.63
N ARG A 173 -3.65 -11.27 11.35
CA ARG A 173 -4.31 -11.89 12.50
C ARG A 173 -4.58 -10.87 13.62
N LYS A 174 -3.60 -10.02 13.94
CA LYS A 174 -3.72 -8.97 14.96
C LYS A 174 -4.84 -7.98 14.64
N THR A 175 -4.99 -7.59 13.37
CA THR A 175 -6.11 -6.75 12.93
C THR A 175 -7.46 -7.43 13.23
N ALA A 176 -7.59 -8.71 12.86
CA ALA A 176 -8.82 -9.47 13.08
C ALA A 176 -9.14 -9.63 14.58
N GLU A 177 -8.13 -9.95 15.40
CA GLU A 177 -8.25 -10.04 16.86
C GLU A 177 -8.76 -8.73 17.47
N ARG A 178 -8.21 -7.60 17.03
CA ARG A 178 -8.64 -6.28 17.50
C ARG A 178 -10.06 -5.92 17.07
N GLY A 179 -10.44 -6.28 15.84
CA GLY A 179 -11.81 -6.14 15.35
C GLY A 179 -12.80 -6.94 16.20
N ALA A 180 -12.47 -8.20 16.48
CA ALA A 180 -13.27 -9.08 17.31
C ALA A 180 -13.39 -8.59 18.77
N GLU A 181 -12.30 -8.11 19.39
CA GLU A 181 -12.35 -7.62 20.78
C GLU A 181 -13.29 -6.41 20.93
N LYS A 182 -13.37 -5.51 19.94
CA LYS A 182 -14.33 -4.39 19.94
C LYS A 182 -15.79 -4.85 19.92
N LEU A 183 -16.05 -5.98 19.27
CA LEU A 183 -17.39 -6.55 19.10
C LEU A 183 -17.75 -7.54 20.22
N ARG A 184 -16.76 -8.03 20.97
CA ARG A 184 -16.94 -9.11 21.96
C ARG A 184 -18.08 -8.88 22.95
N LYS A 185 -18.28 -7.63 23.41
CA LYS A 185 -19.34 -7.29 24.38
C LYS A 185 -20.71 -7.06 23.74
N THR A 186 -20.75 -6.56 22.51
CA THR A 186 -21.99 -6.10 21.85
C THR A 186 -22.54 -7.09 20.83
N GLN A 187 -21.65 -7.85 20.17
CA GLN A 187 -21.94 -8.79 19.09
C GLN A 187 -20.99 -10.02 19.17
N PRO A 188 -21.10 -10.86 20.21
CA PRO A 188 -20.14 -11.94 20.48
C PRO A 188 -20.09 -13.01 19.39
N GLN A 189 -21.22 -13.35 18.77
CA GLN A 189 -21.24 -14.32 17.66
C GLN A 189 -20.43 -13.82 16.45
N LEU A 190 -20.62 -12.55 16.07
CA LEU A 190 -19.86 -11.95 14.98
C LEU A 190 -18.36 -11.90 15.29
N ALA A 191 -17.99 -11.61 16.55
CA ALA A 191 -16.59 -11.64 16.97
C ALA A 191 -15.95 -13.04 16.80
N ILE A 192 -16.67 -14.10 17.17
CA ILE A 192 -16.22 -15.49 16.99
C ILE A 192 -16.07 -15.81 15.49
N GLU A 193 -17.03 -15.40 14.67
CA GLU A 193 -17.00 -15.62 13.22
C GLU A 193 -15.80 -14.94 12.55
N ILE A 194 -15.48 -13.70 12.94
CA ILE A 194 -14.31 -12.95 12.45
C ILE A 194 -13.02 -13.71 12.78
N LEU A 195 -12.85 -14.14 14.03
CA LEU A 195 -11.64 -14.87 14.46
C LEU A 195 -11.48 -16.21 13.74
N ARG A 196 -12.58 -16.96 13.62
CA ARG A 196 -12.60 -18.23 12.90
C ARG A 196 -12.24 -18.02 11.44
N HIS A 197 -12.92 -17.11 10.75
CA HIS A 197 -12.67 -16.81 9.34
C HIS A 197 -11.23 -16.34 9.10
N ALA A 198 -10.71 -15.46 9.96
CA ALA A 198 -9.33 -14.98 9.86
C ALA A 198 -8.29 -16.09 10.06
N THR A 199 -8.63 -17.15 10.79
CA THR A 199 -7.77 -18.32 10.99
C THR A 199 -7.87 -19.29 9.83
N GLU A 200 -9.08 -19.65 9.42
CA GLU A 200 -9.35 -20.67 8.40
C GLU A 200 -8.92 -20.21 6.99
N THR A 201 -9.07 -18.92 6.67
CA THR A 201 -8.79 -18.39 5.33
C THR A 201 -7.40 -17.78 5.19
N ILE A 202 -6.56 -17.85 6.23
CA ILE A 202 -5.32 -17.05 6.29
C ILE A 202 -4.39 -17.31 5.11
N ASP A 203 -4.22 -18.57 4.69
CA ASP A 203 -3.33 -18.94 3.59
C ASP A 203 -3.84 -18.37 2.25
N GLU A 204 -5.15 -18.49 2.00
CA GLU A 204 -5.81 -17.91 0.83
C GLU A 204 -5.70 -16.39 0.81
N ARG A 205 -5.95 -15.73 1.96
CA ARG A 205 -5.82 -14.27 2.08
C ARG A 205 -4.38 -13.80 1.85
N MET A 206 -3.39 -14.55 2.34
CA MET A 206 -1.99 -14.22 2.11
C MET A 206 -1.60 -14.38 0.64
N ALA A 207 -2.08 -15.44 -0.03
CA ALA A 207 -1.84 -15.64 -1.45
C ALA A 207 -2.46 -14.52 -2.30
N GLU A 208 -3.69 -14.11 -1.99
CA GLU A 208 -4.34 -12.98 -2.67
C GLU A 208 -3.63 -11.64 -2.40
N LEU A 209 -3.12 -11.41 -1.18
CA LEU A 209 -2.42 -10.17 -0.82
C LEU A 209 -0.99 -10.07 -1.35
N ALA A 210 -0.33 -11.20 -1.61
CA ALA A 210 1.09 -11.22 -1.95
C ALA A 210 1.48 -10.24 -3.08
N PRO A 211 0.75 -10.16 -4.22
CA PRO A 211 1.06 -9.19 -5.27
C PRO A 211 1.00 -7.73 -4.79
N ALA A 212 -0.06 -7.36 -4.07
CA ALA A 212 -0.23 -6.02 -3.53
C ALA A 212 0.91 -5.65 -2.57
N ILE A 213 1.26 -6.56 -1.65
CA ILE A 213 2.34 -6.31 -0.68
C ILE A 213 3.70 -6.22 -1.38
N SER A 214 4.00 -7.09 -2.35
CA SER A 214 5.25 -7.01 -3.11
C SER A 214 5.39 -5.68 -3.85
N ILE A 215 4.33 -5.19 -4.50
CA ILE A 215 4.36 -3.89 -5.18
C ILE A 215 4.57 -2.75 -4.18
N LEU A 216 3.86 -2.77 -3.04
CA LEU A 216 4.02 -1.74 -2.01
C LEU A 216 5.42 -1.75 -1.40
N LEU A 217 6.01 -2.92 -1.17
CA LEU A 217 7.39 -3.04 -0.71
C LEU A 217 8.36 -2.47 -1.74
N TYR A 218 8.08 -2.63 -3.03
CA TYR A 218 8.90 -2.05 -4.09
C TYR A 218 8.84 -0.53 -4.06
N ILE A 219 7.63 0.03 -4.08
CA ILE A 219 7.40 1.47 -3.98
C ILE A 219 8.10 2.07 -2.74
N CYS A 220 8.11 1.33 -1.63
CA CYS A 220 8.70 1.76 -0.37
C CYS A 220 10.18 1.36 -0.19
N SER A 221 10.83 0.80 -1.21
CA SER A 221 12.24 0.39 -1.14
C SER A 221 13.19 1.60 -1.25
N ASP A 222 14.50 1.37 -1.08
CA ASP A 222 15.48 2.46 -1.06
C ASP A 222 15.65 3.16 -2.43
N GLU A 223 15.55 2.39 -3.53
CA GLU A 223 15.81 2.86 -4.91
C GLU A 223 14.78 2.27 -5.88
N PRO A 224 13.48 2.60 -5.74
CA PRO A 224 12.46 2.12 -6.67
C PRO A 224 12.57 2.84 -8.02
N GLU A 225 12.34 2.11 -9.10
CA GLU A 225 12.17 2.69 -10.43
C GLU A 225 10.73 3.18 -10.59
N ILE A 226 10.53 4.47 -10.37
CA ILE A 226 9.24 5.15 -10.52
C ILE A 226 9.44 6.33 -11.47
N ALA A 227 8.69 6.36 -12.57
CA ALA A 227 8.81 7.41 -13.58
C ALA A 227 7.44 7.95 -13.99
N ASP A 228 7.42 9.21 -14.43
CA ASP A 228 6.28 9.82 -15.12
C ASP A 228 6.70 10.11 -16.56
N ASP A 229 6.13 9.40 -17.53
CA ASP A 229 6.46 9.54 -18.95
C ASP A 229 6.24 10.97 -19.46
N LYS A 230 5.33 11.72 -18.82
CA LYS A 230 5.03 13.11 -19.19
C LYS A 230 5.97 14.11 -18.53
N SER A 231 6.65 13.71 -17.45
CA SER A 231 7.53 14.58 -16.65
C SER A 231 8.80 13.81 -16.21
N PRO A 232 9.72 13.49 -17.15
CA PRO A 232 10.90 12.70 -16.82
C PRO A 232 11.76 13.33 -15.71
N GLY A 233 12.18 12.52 -14.75
CA GLY A 233 13.02 12.93 -13.62
C GLY A 233 12.25 13.47 -12.41
N GLU A 234 10.94 13.67 -12.51
CA GLU A 234 10.11 13.91 -11.34
C GLU A 234 9.85 12.61 -10.56
N THR A 235 9.71 12.72 -9.25
CA THR A 235 9.42 11.61 -8.34
C THR A 235 8.15 11.88 -7.55
N PRO A 236 7.38 10.84 -7.17
CA PRO A 236 6.22 11.03 -6.31
C PRO A 236 6.65 11.58 -4.95
N SER A 237 5.83 12.47 -4.39
CA SER A 237 6.10 13.09 -3.10
C SER A 237 4.83 13.56 -2.42
N GLN A 238 4.88 13.66 -1.09
CA GLN A 238 3.74 14.14 -0.31
C GLN A 238 3.36 15.58 -0.73
N PRO A 239 2.06 15.86 -0.92
CA PRO A 239 1.59 17.20 -1.28
C PRO A 239 2.07 18.26 -0.28
N MET A 240 2.71 19.30 -0.81
CA MET A 240 3.30 20.35 0.02
C MET A 240 2.26 21.27 0.65
N GLU A 241 2.55 21.66 1.88
CA GLU A 241 1.84 22.70 2.59
C GLU A 241 2.10 24.08 1.97
N LYS A 242 1.03 24.83 1.71
CA LYS A 242 1.07 26.20 1.18
C LYS A 242 0.55 27.19 2.22
N LYS A 243 1.29 28.28 2.44
CA LYS A 243 0.84 29.39 3.31
C LYS A 243 -0.31 30.15 2.65
N THR A 244 -1.37 30.39 3.40
CA THR A 244 -2.51 31.22 2.96
C THR A 244 -2.81 32.30 4.00
N LYS A 245 -3.65 33.28 3.65
CA LYS A 245 -4.13 34.30 4.61
C LYS A 245 -4.83 33.71 5.84
N LYS A 246 -5.36 32.48 5.74
CA LYS A 246 -6.07 31.77 6.82
C LYS A 246 -5.24 30.65 7.45
N GLY A 247 -3.92 30.71 7.31
CA GLY A 247 -2.99 29.69 7.81
C GLY A 247 -2.49 28.73 6.74
N VAL A 248 -1.76 27.70 7.17
CA VAL A 248 -1.16 26.69 6.27
C VAL A 248 -2.25 25.72 5.77
N ARG A 249 -2.21 25.39 4.48
CA ARG A 249 -3.19 24.51 3.81
C ARG A 249 -2.53 23.57 2.83
N ILE A 250 -3.11 22.38 2.68
CA ILE A 250 -2.80 21.44 1.60
C ILE A 250 -3.97 21.51 0.61
N PHE A 251 -3.66 21.56 -0.68
CA PHE A 251 -4.67 21.64 -1.73
C PHE A 251 -4.82 20.28 -2.43
N PRO A 252 -6.04 19.89 -2.78
CA PRO A 252 -6.31 18.73 -3.63
C PRO A 252 -5.55 18.80 -4.95
N ALA A 253 -5.15 17.65 -5.48
CA ALA A 253 -4.66 17.55 -6.84
C ALA A 253 -5.77 17.93 -7.84
N SER A 254 -5.40 18.64 -8.91
CA SER A 254 -6.34 19.06 -9.95
C SER A 254 -6.70 17.95 -10.93
N ALA A 255 -5.82 16.94 -11.06
CA ALA A 255 -6.00 15.77 -11.90
C ALA A 255 -5.14 14.61 -11.38
N PRO A 256 -5.46 13.36 -11.75
CA PRO A 256 -4.61 12.22 -11.46
C PRO A 256 -3.25 12.31 -12.16
N ARG A 257 -2.24 11.77 -11.49
CA ARG A 257 -0.89 11.62 -12.03
C ARG A 257 -0.54 10.14 -12.14
N ILE A 258 0.00 9.73 -13.28
CA ILE A 258 0.33 8.33 -13.54
C ILE A 258 1.83 8.15 -13.37
N TRP A 259 2.21 7.14 -12.59
CA TRP A 259 3.57 6.73 -12.30
C TRP A 259 3.78 5.32 -12.84
N THR A 260 4.65 5.17 -13.84
CA THR A 260 5.10 3.87 -14.34
C THR A 260 6.09 3.27 -13.34
N LEU A 261 5.87 2.01 -12.97
CA LEU A 261 6.70 1.28 -12.01
C LEU A 261 7.49 0.17 -12.71
N GLY A 262 8.82 0.20 -12.56
CA GLY A 262 9.72 -0.85 -13.03
C GLY A 262 9.71 -1.03 -14.55
N GLY A 263 9.55 0.05 -15.32
CA GLY A 263 9.47 -0.01 -16.78
C GLY A 263 10.72 -0.61 -17.43
N GLY A 264 11.90 -0.09 -17.06
CA GLY A 264 13.19 -0.60 -17.51
C GLY A 264 13.47 -2.02 -17.01
N VAL A 265 13.06 -2.36 -15.78
CA VAL A 265 13.09 -3.77 -15.31
C VAL A 265 12.21 -4.66 -16.18
N GLY A 266 11.01 -4.21 -16.52
CA GLY A 266 10.09 -4.90 -17.43
C GLY A 266 10.69 -5.13 -18.81
N ASP A 267 11.30 -4.09 -19.39
CA ASP A 267 12.01 -4.17 -20.68
C ASP A 267 13.15 -5.20 -20.64
N MET A 268 13.98 -5.14 -19.60
CA MET A 268 15.06 -6.12 -19.40
C MET A 268 14.52 -7.56 -19.28
N LEU A 269 13.38 -7.76 -18.60
CA LEU A 269 12.74 -9.07 -18.49
C LEU A 269 12.22 -9.55 -19.86
N ARG A 270 11.52 -8.69 -20.60
CA ARG A 270 11.03 -9.00 -21.97
C ARG A 270 12.17 -9.40 -22.90
N GLU A 271 13.27 -8.65 -22.88
CA GLU A 271 14.46 -8.95 -23.68
C GLU A 271 15.09 -10.30 -23.29
N ALA A 272 15.22 -10.57 -21.98
CA ALA A 272 15.74 -11.84 -21.49
C ALA A 272 14.89 -13.06 -21.89
N TYR A 273 13.56 -12.92 -21.95
CA TYR A 273 12.66 -14.00 -22.38
C TYR A 273 12.69 -14.24 -23.90
N THR A 274 12.88 -13.19 -24.70
CA THR A 274 12.89 -13.27 -26.16
C THR A 274 14.19 -13.83 -26.74
N LEU A 275 15.34 -13.52 -26.15
CA LEU A 275 16.65 -13.97 -26.65
C LEU A 275 16.91 -15.48 -26.47
N GLY A 276 16.20 -16.17 -25.56
CA GLY A 276 16.28 -17.62 -25.36
C GLY A 276 17.67 -18.16 -24.96
N PRO A 277 17.78 -19.45 -24.58
CA PRO A 277 19.08 -20.06 -24.27
C PRO A 277 19.82 -20.46 -25.56
N THR A 278 20.89 -19.76 -25.90
CA THR A 278 21.80 -20.14 -26.99
C THR A 278 23.06 -20.82 -26.43
N GLY A 279 23.30 -22.11 -26.74
CA GLY A 279 24.63 -22.76 -26.65
C GLY A 279 25.00 -23.67 -25.45
N LYS A 280 26.23 -24.22 -25.51
CA LYS A 280 26.74 -25.45 -24.83
C LYS A 280 27.61 -25.29 -23.55
N THR A 281 27.43 -24.26 -22.73
CA THR A 281 28.06 -24.21 -21.37
C THR A 281 27.05 -23.84 -20.29
N LYS A 282 27.37 -24.16 -19.02
CA LYS A 282 26.45 -24.31 -17.85
C LYS A 282 25.06 -23.69 -18.03
N ARG A 283 24.02 -24.52 -17.93
CA ARG A 283 22.61 -24.17 -18.17
C ARG A 283 22.30 -22.74 -17.69
N PRO A 284 22.02 -21.80 -18.60
CA PRO A 284 21.53 -20.49 -18.22
C PRO A 284 20.23 -20.68 -17.44
N HIS A 285 20.09 -19.95 -16.35
CA HIS A 285 18.88 -19.97 -15.55
C HIS A 285 18.58 -18.56 -15.09
N LEU A 286 17.29 -18.27 -15.00
CA LEU A 286 16.80 -17.05 -14.40
C LEU A 286 16.89 -17.22 -12.88
N ARG A 287 17.80 -16.49 -12.24
CA ARG A 287 17.75 -16.35 -10.78
C ARG A 287 16.56 -15.46 -10.47
N ARG A 288 15.57 -16.00 -9.76
CA ARG A 288 14.37 -15.25 -9.36
C ARG A 288 14.74 -13.98 -8.61
N GLY A 289 13.88 -12.98 -8.76
CA GLY A 289 13.93 -11.81 -7.91
C GLY A 289 13.79 -12.23 -6.45
N HIS A 290 14.31 -11.41 -5.55
CA HIS A 290 14.06 -11.62 -4.13
C HIS A 290 14.29 -10.32 -3.40
N TRP A 291 13.61 -10.20 -2.26
CA TRP A 291 13.89 -9.14 -1.32
C TRP A 291 15.22 -9.38 -0.63
N HIS A 292 16.04 -8.34 -0.57
CA HIS A 292 17.35 -8.39 0.06
C HIS A 292 17.47 -7.31 1.14
N GLY A 293 17.57 -7.76 2.39
CA GLY A 293 17.87 -6.93 3.54
C GLY A 293 19.35 -6.97 3.89
N TYR A 294 19.95 -5.82 4.16
CA TYR A 294 21.37 -5.74 4.51
C TYR A 294 21.64 -4.54 5.43
N TRP A 295 22.67 -4.65 6.28
CA TRP A 295 23.07 -3.59 7.18
C TRP A 295 24.23 -2.79 6.59
N ARG A 296 24.11 -1.46 6.58
CA ARG A 296 25.20 -0.52 6.26
C ARG A 296 25.73 0.11 7.56
N GLY A 297 27.04 0.27 7.68
CA GLY A 297 27.69 0.85 8.87
C GLY A 297 28.75 -0.08 9.48
N GLN A 298 29.48 0.43 10.49
CA GLN A 298 30.50 -0.36 11.17
C GLN A 298 29.87 -1.48 12.01
N ARG A 299 30.57 -2.64 12.10
CA ARG A 299 30.05 -3.81 12.81
C ARG A 299 29.72 -3.49 14.27
N ASP A 300 30.55 -2.72 14.94
CA ASP A 300 30.37 -2.40 16.37
C ASP A 300 29.90 -0.96 16.61
N GLY A 301 29.34 -0.31 15.56
CA GLY A 301 28.84 1.07 15.62
C GLY A 301 27.37 1.18 15.21
N GLU A 302 26.92 2.42 14.94
CA GLU A 302 25.59 2.65 14.38
C GLU A 302 25.47 1.97 13.01
N ARG A 303 24.40 1.20 12.83
CA ARG A 303 24.07 0.55 11.56
C ARG A 303 22.69 0.95 11.10
N GLN A 304 22.56 1.15 9.79
CA GLN A 304 21.30 1.37 9.11
C GLN A 304 20.89 0.10 8.37
N PHE A 305 19.66 -0.36 8.59
CA PHE A 305 19.10 -1.45 7.79
C PHE A 305 18.58 -0.90 6.46
N SER A 306 18.99 -1.53 5.37
CA SER A 306 18.51 -1.26 4.01
C SER A 306 17.72 -2.46 3.52
N TYR A 307 16.64 -2.19 2.79
CA TYR A 307 15.77 -3.22 2.22
C TYR A 307 15.45 -2.86 0.78
N LYS A 308 15.85 -3.72 -0.16
CA LYS A 308 15.61 -3.49 -1.58
C LYS A 308 15.20 -4.75 -2.31
N TRP A 309 14.44 -4.54 -3.37
CA TRP A 309 14.18 -5.57 -4.34
C TRP A 309 15.41 -5.80 -5.21
N LEU A 310 15.81 -7.07 -5.36
CA LEU A 310 16.75 -7.46 -6.40
C LEU A 310 15.95 -8.08 -7.54
N PRO A 311 15.95 -7.47 -8.75
CA PRO A 311 15.23 -8.02 -9.89
C PRO A 311 15.80 -9.39 -10.28
N PRO A 312 15.02 -10.22 -11.01
CA PRO A 312 15.54 -11.43 -11.60
C PRO A 312 16.76 -11.12 -12.46
N VAL A 313 17.80 -11.96 -12.37
CA VAL A 313 19.02 -11.79 -13.15
C VAL A 313 19.24 -13.03 -13.99
N PHE A 314 19.54 -12.82 -15.27
CA PHE A 314 19.98 -13.89 -16.15
C PHE A 314 21.44 -14.26 -15.83
N ILE A 315 21.63 -15.35 -15.10
CA ILE A 315 22.96 -15.79 -14.67
C ILE A 315 23.63 -16.56 -15.81
N ASN A 316 24.92 -16.28 -16.01
CA ASN A 316 25.76 -16.78 -17.11
C ASN A 316 25.49 -16.16 -18.49
N GLY A 317 24.86 -14.98 -18.59
CA GLY A 317 24.65 -14.28 -19.89
C GLY A 317 25.82 -13.44 -20.41
N ARG A 318 26.71 -12.93 -19.54
CA ARG A 318 27.77 -11.97 -19.94
C ARG A 318 28.96 -12.58 -20.70
N SER A 319 29.12 -13.90 -20.73
CA SER A 319 30.10 -14.56 -21.60
C SER A 319 29.60 -14.79 -23.04
N TRP A 320 28.39 -14.33 -23.37
CA TRP A 320 27.69 -14.63 -24.63
C TRP A 320 27.40 -13.41 -25.51
N MET A 321 27.73 -12.19 -25.04
CA MET A 321 27.55 -10.92 -25.78
C MET A 321 28.86 -10.42 -26.41
N LYS A 322 29.83 -11.31 -26.64
CA LYS A 322 30.95 -11.06 -27.54
C LYS A 322 30.95 -12.13 -28.62
N GLU A 323 30.20 -11.86 -29.68
CA GLU A 323 30.69 -11.83 -31.06
C GLU A 323 29.66 -11.14 -31.95
#